data_AF-A0A7S0DUS7-F1
#
_entry.id   AF-A0A7S0DUS7-F1
#
_cell.length_a   1.000
_cell.length_b   1.000
_cell.length_c   1.000
_cell.angle_alpha   90.00
_cell.angle_beta   90.00
_cell.angle_gamma   90.00
#
_symmetry.space_group_name_H-M   'P 1'
#
loop_
_entity.id
_entity.type
_entity.pdbx_description
1 polymer ?
#
loop_
_entity_poly.entity_id
_entity_poly.type
_entity_poly.pdbx_seq_one_letter_code
_entity_poly.pdbx_strand_id
1 'polypeptide(L)'
;DYKRYKDVQQQDPLGNQGSGKRLLVDAALLAFSLFLFGSTVYGIYQDAQSVPGTMSNYENYAYIALTKPAWAIGLCCFCFVMFEGGGGAIEWFLSREFFGYISKLTFCMYLIHPLILSLYFCNMVQSVRFTVFNYAVAFLGILFATAVVSFVVTLFAELPLSNFQGFLLRPKKQRKPNPAS
;
A
#
# COMPACT_ATOMS: atom_id res chain seq x y z
N ASP A 1 -1.42 30.11 -5.85
CA ASP A 1 -1.72 29.04 -6.82
C ASP A 1 -2.59 27.89 -6.34
N TYR A 2 -2.44 27.35 -5.13
CA TYR A 2 -3.24 26.19 -4.68
C TYR A 2 -4.78 26.38 -4.78
N LYS A 3 -5.29 27.57 -4.49
CA LYS A 3 -6.72 27.88 -4.62
C LYS A 3 -7.19 27.82 -6.08
N ARG A 4 -6.38 28.30 -7.03
CA ARG A 4 -6.70 28.33 -8.46
C ARG A 4 -6.79 26.92 -9.06
N TYR A 5 -5.95 25.98 -8.63
CA TYR A 5 -6.08 24.57 -9.01
C TYR A 5 -7.37 23.94 -8.49
N LYS A 6 -7.77 24.27 -7.27
CA LYS A 6 -9.03 23.78 -6.69
C LYS A 6 -10.25 24.34 -7.42
N ASP A 7 -10.20 25.60 -7.84
CA ASP A 7 -11.28 26.26 -8.57
C ASP A 7 -11.47 25.70 -9.99
N VAL A 8 -10.37 25.31 -10.67
CA VAL A 8 -10.41 24.69 -12.01
C VAL A 8 -10.89 23.23 -11.95
N GLN A 9 -10.60 22.49 -10.87
CA GLN A 9 -11.15 21.15 -10.63
C GLN A 9 -12.62 21.18 -10.21
N GLN A 10 -13.06 22.24 -9.53
CA GLN A 10 -14.47 22.44 -9.16
C GLN A 10 -15.34 22.85 -10.36
N GLN A 11 -14.74 23.43 -11.40
CA GLN A 11 -15.37 23.79 -12.68
C GLN A 11 -15.30 22.65 -13.70
N ASP A 12 -15.72 21.45 -13.31
CA ASP A 12 -16.02 20.38 -14.27
C ASP A 12 -17.51 20.53 -14.68
N PRO A 13 -17.84 20.87 -15.95
CA PRO A 13 -19.22 21.16 -16.38
C PRO A 13 -20.16 19.93 -16.45
N LEU A 14 -19.80 18.81 -15.82
CA LEU A 14 -20.56 17.54 -15.80
C LEU A 14 -21.38 17.33 -14.52
N GLY A 15 -21.62 18.40 -13.77
CA GLY A 15 -22.11 18.40 -12.40
C GLY A 15 -23.57 17.96 -12.11
N ASN A 16 -24.32 17.30 -13.01
CA ASN A 16 -25.60 16.67 -12.58
C ASN A 16 -26.20 15.60 -13.51
N GLN A 17 -25.87 15.56 -14.80
CA GLN A 17 -26.60 14.69 -15.75
C GLN A 17 -25.98 13.28 -15.94
N GLY A 18 -24.80 13.02 -15.35
CA GLY A 18 -24.01 11.80 -15.56
C GLY A 18 -23.58 11.04 -14.31
N SER A 19 -23.98 11.47 -13.11
CA SER A 19 -23.52 10.87 -11.83
C SER A 19 -23.80 9.36 -11.76
N GLY A 20 -25.01 8.92 -12.14
CA GLY A 20 -25.34 7.49 -12.17
C GLY A 20 -24.49 6.68 -13.15
N LYS A 21 -24.17 7.24 -14.33
CA LYS A 21 -23.33 6.55 -15.32
C LYS A 21 -21.88 6.44 -14.86
N ARG A 22 -21.34 7.47 -14.19
CA ARG A 22 -19.99 7.47 -13.61
C ARG A 22 -19.86 6.43 -12.49
N LEU A 23 -20.80 6.41 -11.55
CA LEU A 23 -20.83 5.41 -10.46
C LEU A 23 -20.90 3.96 -10.99
N LEU A 24 -21.64 3.73 -12.07
CA LEU A 24 -21.71 2.42 -12.72
C LEU A 24 -20.37 2.02 -13.35
N VAL A 25 -19.65 2.97 -13.96
CA VAL A 25 -18.31 2.71 -14.53
C VAL A 25 -17.32 2.39 -13.42
N ASP A 26 -17.30 3.16 -12.33
CA ASP A 26 -16.40 2.93 -11.19
C ASP A 26 -16.67 1.57 -10.52
N ALA A 27 -17.95 1.23 -10.32
CA ALA A 27 -18.34 -0.07 -9.80
C ALA A 27 -17.94 -1.21 -10.73
N ALA A 28 -18.06 -1.03 -12.05
CA ALA A 28 -17.62 -2.01 -13.03
C ALA A 28 -16.09 -2.21 -13.01
N LEU A 29 -15.32 -1.14 -12.87
CA LEU A 29 -13.86 -1.19 -12.75
C LEU A 29 -13.42 -1.90 -11.45
N LEU A 30 -14.12 -1.65 -10.34
CA LEU A 30 -13.88 -2.36 -9.07
C LEU A 30 -14.25 -3.84 -9.16
N ALA A 31 -15.39 -4.17 -9.77
CA ALA A 31 -15.78 -5.56 -10.00
C ALA A 31 -14.78 -6.29 -10.89
N PHE A 32 -14.28 -5.62 -11.94
CA PHE A 32 -13.23 -6.16 -12.81
C PHE A 32 -11.91 -6.39 -12.05
N SER A 33 -11.50 -5.45 -11.20
CA SER A 33 -10.32 -5.60 -10.35
C SER A 33 -10.46 -6.78 -9.38
N LEU A 34 -11.60 -6.90 -8.69
CA LEU A 34 -11.89 -8.02 -7.79
C LEU A 34 -11.89 -9.37 -8.52
N PHE A 35 -12.41 -9.40 -9.74
CA PHE A 35 -12.37 -10.59 -10.58
C PHE A 35 -10.93 -11.00 -10.93
N LEU A 36 -10.08 -10.04 -11.32
CA LEU A 36 -8.66 -10.31 -11.59
C LEU A 36 -7.95 -10.83 -10.35
N PHE A 37 -8.17 -10.23 -9.17
CA PHE A 37 -7.60 -10.72 -7.92
C PHE A 37 -8.08 -12.13 -7.58
N GLY A 38 -9.40 -12.38 -7.66
CA GLY A 38 -9.97 -13.70 -7.44
C GLY A 38 -9.37 -14.75 -8.37
N SER A 39 -9.26 -14.45 -9.67
CA SER A 39 -8.65 -15.34 -10.65
C SER A 39 -7.19 -15.67 -10.31
N THR A 40 -6.40 -14.66 -9.92
CA THR A 40 -4.99 -14.89 -9.53
C THR A 40 -4.82 -15.68 -8.23
N VAL A 41 -5.79 -15.66 -7.32
CA VAL A 41 -5.69 -16.37 -6.03
C VAL A 41 -6.25 -17.78 -6.14
N TYR A 42 -7.38 -17.95 -6.83
CA TYR A 42 -8.11 -19.22 -6.91
C TYR A 42 -7.76 -20.05 -8.16
N GLY A 43 -7.03 -19.50 -9.12
CA GLY A 43 -6.72 -20.17 -10.39
C GLY A 43 -5.98 -21.50 -10.26
N ILE A 44 -5.07 -21.66 -9.28
CA ILE A 44 -4.35 -22.93 -9.02
C ILE A 44 -5.06 -23.80 -7.97
N TYR A 45 -6.14 -23.31 -7.33
CA TYR A 45 -6.72 -24.00 -6.17
C TYR A 45 -7.22 -25.41 -6.50
N GLN A 46 -7.74 -25.63 -7.72
CA GLN A 46 -8.21 -26.93 -8.16
C GLN A 46 -7.05 -27.90 -8.47
N ASP A 47 -5.95 -27.40 -9.03
CA ASP A 47 -4.79 -28.22 -9.39
C ASP A 47 -3.95 -28.61 -8.18
N ALA A 48 -3.88 -27.75 -7.16
CA ALA A 48 -3.18 -28.04 -5.92
C ALA A 48 -3.78 -29.22 -5.13
N GLN A 49 -5.06 -29.55 -5.36
CA GLN A 49 -5.72 -30.72 -4.76
C GLN A 49 -5.75 -31.95 -5.68
N SER A 50 -5.49 -31.78 -6.98
CA SER A 50 -5.38 -32.88 -7.94
C SER A 50 -3.96 -33.47 -7.97
N VAL A 51 -3.84 -34.74 -8.36
CA VAL A 51 -2.56 -35.50 -8.36
C VAL A 51 -1.48 -34.74 -9.15
N PRO A 52 -0.22 -34.67 -8.69
CA PRO A 52 0.86 -34.00 -9.41
C PRO A 52 1.01 -34.56 -10.83
N GLY A 53 0.71 -33.75 -11.85
CA GLY A 53 0.94 -34.09 -13.26
C GLY A 53 -0.26 -34.07 -14.21
N THR A 54 -1.42 -33.54 -13.81
CA THR A 54 -2.62 -33.49 -14.69
C THR A 54 -2.63 -32.31 -15.67
N MET A 55 -1.87 -31.24 -15.41
CA MET A 55 -1.85 -30.02 -16.25
C MET A 55 -0.75 -30.06 -17.32
N SER A 56 -1.08 -29.52 -18.51
CA SER A 56 -0.11 -29.28 -19.57
C SER A 56 0.95 -28.28 -19.08
N ASN A 57 2.24 -28.60 -19.24
CA ASN A 57 3.35 -27.73 -18.83
C ASN A 57 3.18 -26.28 -19.32
N TYR A 58 2.62 -26.10 -20.52
CA TYR A 58 2.38 -24.79 -21.13
C TYR A 58 1.42 -23.92 -20.31
N GLU A 59 0.34 -24.50 -19.78
CA GLU A 59 -0.69 -23.78 -19.02
C GLU A 59 -0.13 -23.28 -17.68
N ASN A 60 0.69 -24.09 -17.02
CA ASN A 60 1.34 -23.71 -15.77
C ASN A 60 2.34 -22.55 -15.96
N TYR A 61 3.19 -22.61 -17.01
CA TYR A 61 4.12 -21.51 -17.30
C TYR A 61 3.40 -20.23 -17.68
N ALA A 62 2.34 -20.33 -18.50
CA ALA A 62 1.50 -19.18 -18.86
C ALA A 62 0.84 -18.57 -17.61
N TYR A 63 0.31 -19.40 -16.71
CA TYR A 63 -0.29 -18.94 -15.46
C TYR A 63 0.73 -18.21 -14.58
N ILE A 64 1.89 -18.80 -14.32
CA ILE A 64 2.93 -18.20 -13.47
C ILE A 64 3.40 -16.85 -14.04
N ALA A 65 3.55 -16.76 -15.37
CA ALA A 65 3.97 -15.54 -16.05
C ALA A 65 2.88 -14.45 -16.03
N LEU A 66 1.61 -14.82 -16.18
CA LEU A 66 0.49 -13.88 -16.29
C LEU A 66 -0.10 -13.47 -14.93
N THR A 67 0.11 -14.25 -13.88
CA THR A 67 -0.44 -13.96 -12.54
C THR A 67 0.04 -12.62 -11.99
N LYS A 68 1.35 -12.36 -12.06
CA LYS A 68 1.95 -11.10 -11.57
C LYS A 68 1.43 -9.86 -12.32
N PRO A 69 1.45 -9.80 -13.67
CA PRO A 69 0.92 -8.65 -14.39
C PRO A 69 -0.60 -8.53 -14.23
N ALA A 70 -1.36 -9.62 -14.19
CA ALA A 70 -2.81 -9.56 -13.95
C ALA A 70 -3.13 -8.95 -12.58
N TRP A 71 -2.39 -9.33 -11.54
CA TRP A 71 -2.50 -8.73 -10.22
C TRP A 71 -2.14 -7.23 -10.23
N ALA A 72 -1.07 -6.85 -10.92
CA ALA A 72 -0.67 -5.45 -11.06
C ALA A 72 -1.72 -4.60 -11.81
N ILE A 73 -2.34 -5.14 -12.86
CA ILE A 73 -3.43 -4.48 -13.60
C ILE A 73 -4.65 -4.33 -12.70
N GLY A 74 -5.02 -5.37 -11.94
CA GLY A 74 -6.09 -5.30 -10.95
C GLY A 74 -5.85 -4.18 -9.92
N LEU A 75 -4.63 -4.07 -9.40
CA LEU A 75 -4.23 -2.99 -8.49
C LEU A 75 -4.28 -1.61 -9.16
N CYS A 76 -3.83 -1.50 -10.42
CA CYS A 76 -3.86 -0.24 -11.15
C CYS A 76 -5.29 0.28 -11.30
N CYS A 77 -6.22 -0.56 -11.77
CA CYS A 77 -7.63 -0.22 -11.89
C CYS A 77 -8.25 0.14 -10.53
N PHE A 78 -7.92 -0.62 -9.48
CA PHE A 78 -8.39 -0.33 -8.13
C PHE A 78 -7.92 1.05 -7.64
N CYS A 79 -6.61 1.31 -7.72
CA CYS A 79 -6.03 2.59 -7.30
C CYS A 79 -6.59 3.76 -8.11
N PHE A 80 -6.81 3.58 -9.42
CA PHE A 80 -7.38 4.60 -10.28
C PHE A 80 -8.75 5.06 -9.77
N VAL A 81 -9.65 4.13 -9.44
CA VAL A 81 -10.98 4.45 -8.87
C VAL A 81 -10.85 5.14 -7.50
N MET A 82 -9.85 4.77 -6.70
CA MET A 82 -9.59 5.44 -5.41
C MET A 82 -9.09 6.88 -5.58
N PHE A 83 -8.35 7.18 -6.63
CA PHE A 83 -7.88 8.55 -6.92
C PHE A 83 -8.96 9.43 -7.55
N GLU A 84 -9.91 8.83 -8.27
CA GLU A 84 -10.97 9.55 -8.97
C GLU A 84 -12.13 9.99 -8.04
N GLY A 85 -12.10 9.60 -6.76
CA GLY A 85 -13.18 9.93 -5.82
C GLY A 85 -14.31 8.88 -5.77
N GLY A 86 -14.17 7.79 -6.54
CA GLY A 86 -15.19 6.76 -6.72
C GLY A 86 -15.16 5.64 -5.67
N GLY A 87 -14.20 5.68 -4.74
CA GLY A 87 -13.98 4.65 -3.72
C GLY A 87 -14.92 4.72 -2.51
N GLY A 88 -15.68 5.82 -2.37
CA GLY A 88 -16.67 6.00 -1.33
C GLY A 88 -16.10 5.77 0.08
N ALA A 89 -16.56 4.70 0.75
CA ALA A 89 -16.12 4.36 2.10
C ALA A 89 -14.62 4.01 2.18
N ILE A 90 -14.06 3.40 1.15
CA ILE A 90 -12.65 2.96 1.12
C ILE A 90 -11.73 4.18 1.03
N GLU A 91 -12.05 5.12 0.15
CA GLU A 91 -11.30 6.37 0.02
C GLU A 91 -11.37 7.21 1.30
N TRP A 92 -12.54 7.29 1.93
CA TRP A 92 -12.67 7.95 3.22
C TRP A 92 -11.84 7.29 4.32
N PHE A 93 -11.71 5.97 4.29
CA PHE A 93 -10.85 5.24 5.23
C PHE A 93 -9.36 5.54 4.98
N LEU A 94 -8.90 5.46 3.72
CA LEU A 94 -7.50 5.65 3.35
C LEU A 94 -7.04 7.12 3.43
N SER A 95 -7.93 8.08 3.26
CA SER A 95 -7.62 9.51 3.33
C SER A 95 -7.36 10.02 4.75
N ARG A 96 -7.50 9.16 5.77
CA ARG A 96 -7.18 9.52 7.17
C ARG A 96 -5.68 9.71 7.35
N GLU A 97 -5.30 10.74 8.12
CA GLU A 97 -3.91 11.04 8.49
C GLU A 97 -3.19 9.85 9.16
N PHE A 98 -3.95 8.94 9.77
CA PHE A 98 -3.45 7.69 10.35
C PHE A 98 -2.66 6.85 9.34
N PHE A 99 -3.11 6.76 8.07
CA PHE A 99 -2.40 6.03 7.03
C PHE A 99 -1.07 6.68 6.66
N GLY A 100 -0.95 8.01 6.83
CA GLY A 100 0.31 8.73 6.66
C GLY A 100 1.38 8.25 7.63
N TYR A 101 1.02 8.09 8.92
CA TYR A 101 1.95 7.56 9.93
C TYR A 101 2.28 6.08 9.71
N ILE A 102 1.28 5.25 9.41
CA ILE A 102 1.49 3.82 9.12
C ILE A 102 2.38 3.60 7.90
N SER A 103 2.22 4.41 6.86
CA SER A 103 3.00 4.28 5.63
C SER A 103 4.50 4.44 5.92
N LYS A 104 4.86 5.46 6.71
CA LYS A 104 6.25 5.67 7.13
C LYS A 104 6.78 4.55 8.01
N LEU A 105 5.98 4.07 8.95
CA LEU A 105 6.35 2.95 9.83
C LEU A 105 6.59 1.67 9.02
N THR A 106 5.67 1.35 8.11
CA THR A 106 5.78 0.19 7.21
C THR A 106 6.99 0.31 6.29
N PHE A 107 7.31 1.52 5.82
CA PHE A 107 8.52 1.77 5.03
C PHE A 107 9.79 1.51 5.84
N CYS A 108 9.88 2.01 7.07
CA CYS A 108 10.99 1.68 7.98
C CYS A 108 11.05 0.18 8.30
N MET A 109 9.90 -0.49 8.43
CA MET A 109 9.81 -1.94 8.60
C MET A 109 10.40 -2.69 7.41
N TYR A 110 10.02 -2.29 6.20
CA TYR A 110 10.50 -2.89 4.97
C TYR A 110 12.03 -2.80 4.82
N LEU A 111 12.63 -1.66 5.17
CA LEU A 111 14.10 -1.49 5.08
C LEU A 111 14.87 -2.31 6.12
N ILE A 112 14.35 -2.43 7.34
CA ILE A 112 15.03 -3.15 8.44
C ILE A 112 14.81 -4.66 8.34
N HIS A 113 13.69 -5.10 7.77
CA HIS A 113 13.35 -6.51 7.62
C HIS A 113 14.48 -7.38 7.04
N PRO A 114 15.09 -7.07 5.88
CA PRO A 114 16.17 -7.88 5.31
C PRO A 114 17.42 -7.90 6.21
N LEU A 115 17.67 -6.84 6.99
CA LEU A 115 18.79 -6.79 7.93
C LEU A 115 18.59 -7.78 9.08
N ILE A 116 17.38 -7.81 9.66
CA ILE A 116 17.02 -8.78 10.70
C ILE A 116 17.03 -10.20 10.14
N LEU A 117 16.52 -10.39 8.92
CA LEU A 117 16.51 -11.68 8.26
C LEU A 117 17.93 -12.19 8.01
N SER A 118 18.84 -11.32 7.56
CA SER A 118 20.25 -11.66 7.37
C SER A 118 20.93 -12.02 8.70
N LEU A 119 20.70 -11.27 9.77
CA LEU A 119 21.22 -11.59 11.11
C LEU A 119 20.69 -12.92 11.63
N TYR A 120 19.41 -13.20 11.39
CA TYR A 120 18.78 -14.46 11.73
C TYR A 120 19.46 -15.62 11.00
N PHE A 121 19.61 -15.53 9.68
CA PHE A 121 20.28 -16.58 8.89
C PHE A 121 21.77 -16.75 9.24
N CYS A 122 22.50 -15.68 9.55
CA CYS A 122 23.90 -15.78 9.99
C CYS A 122 24.05 -16.49 11.34
N ASN A 123 23.05 -16.41 12.22
CA ASN A 123 23.05 -17.09 13.52
C ASN A 123 22.45 -18.51 13.47
N MET A 124 21.87 -18.93 12.33
CA MET A 124 21.31 -20.27 12.20
C MET A 124 22.41 -21.32 12.06
N VAL A 125 22.67 -22.05 13.15
CA VAL A 125 23.64 -23.17 13.19
C VAL A 125 22.95 -24.54 13.00
N GLN A 126 21.62 -24.61 13.15
CA GLN A 126 20.84 -25.86 13.14
C GLN A 126 19.79 -25.88 12.02
N SER A 127 19.55 -27.06 11.43
CA SER A 127 18.46 -27.27 10.47
C SER A 127 17.10 -27.22 11.17
N VAL A 128 16.34 -26.15 10.94
CA VAL A 128 14.96 -26.03 11.44
C VAL A 128 14.11 -27.12 10.80
N ARG A 129 13.42 -27.94 11.61
CA ARG A 129 12.44 -28.90 11.07
C ARG A 129 11.31 -28.14 10.39
N PHE A 130 11.15 -28.36 9.08
CA PHE A 130 10.06 -27.83 8.27
C PHE A 130 8.71 -28.34 8.76
N THR A 131 8.07 -27.55 9.62
CA THR A 131 6.70 -27.74 10.08
C THR A 131 6.00 -26.39 10.01
N VAL A 132 4.74 -26.39 9.59
CA VAL A 132 3.95 -25.16 9.38
C VAL A 132 3.94 -24.30 10.66
N PHE A 133 3.80 -24.95 11.82
CA PHE A 133 3.79 -24.28 13.11
C PHE A 133 5.12 -23.55 13.41
N ASN A 134 6.26 -24.22 13.29
CA ASN A 134 7.55 -23.59 13.56
C ASN A 134 7.85 -22.44 12.60
N TYR A 135 7.46 -22.57 11.33
CA TYR A 135 7.64 -21.49 10.36
C TYR A 135 6.73 -20.29 10.66
N ALA A 136 5.48 -20.53 11.05
CA ALA A 136 4.54 -19.48 11.44
C ALA A 136 5.04 -18.71 12.68
N VAL A 137 5.52 -19.44 13.68
CA VAL A 137 6.10 -18.84 14.90
C VAL A 137 7.35 -18.04 14.59
N ALA A 138 8.27 -18.58 13.78
CA ALA A 138 9.48 -17.86 13.36
C ALA A 138 9.15 -16.61 12.55
N PHE A 139 8.20 -16.70 11.62
CA PHE A 139 7.74 -15.55 10.83
C PHE A 139 7.14 -14.45 11.71
N LEU A 140 6.22 -14.79 12.62
CA LEU A 140 5.65 -13.83 13.57
C LEU A 140 6.73 -13.21 14.46
N GLY A 141 7.70 -14.01 14.93
CA GLY A 141 8.80 -13.53 15.75
C GLY A 141 9.68 -12.52 15.03
N ILE A 142 10.10 -12.82 13.80
CA ILE A 142 10.90 -11.93 12.97
C ILE A 142 10.12 -10.67 12.61
N LEU A 143 8.84 -10.80 12.27
CA LEU A 143 7.97 -9.67 11.94
C LEU A 143 7.78 -8.74 13.15
N PHE A 144 7.53 -9.31 14.33
CA PHE A 144 7.41 -8.54 15.58
C PHE A 144 8.72 -7.83 15.93
N ALA A 145 9.85 -8.53 15.86
CA ALA A 145 11.17 -7.93 16.09
C ALA A 145 11.43 -6.77 15.12
N THR A 146 11.11 -6.95 13.84
CA THR A 146 11.22 -5.89 12.82
C THR A 146 10.34 -4.71 13.16
N ALA A 147 9.08 -4.94 13.53
CA ALA A 147 8.15 -3.87 13.89
C ALA A 147 8.65 -3.04 15.08
N VAL A 148 9.19 -3.69 16.12
CA VAL A 148 9.74 -2.99 17.30
C VAL A 148 10.97 -2.15 16.92
N VAL A 149 11.93 -2.73 16.21
CA VAL A 149 13.15 -2.01 15.82
C VAL A 149 12.81 -0.83 14.91
N SER A 150 11.94 -1.04 13.91
CA SER A 150 11.50 0.02 13.01
C SER A 150 10.72 1.11 13.72
N PHE A 151 9.86 0.77 14.68
CA PHE A 151 9.15 1.77 15.47
C PHE A 151 10.12 2.67 16.24
N VAL A 152 11.14 2.07 16.89
CA VAL A 152 12.18 2.81 17.60
C VAL A 152 12.94 3.73 16.63
N VAL A 153 13.38 3.21 15.48
CA VAL A 153 14.09 4.00 14.46
C VAL A 153 13.22 5.15 13.93
N THR A 154 11.94 4.90 13.64
CA THR A 154 11.00 5.95 13.18
C THR A 154 10.82 7.03 14.24
N LEU A 155 10.68 6.68 15.54
CA LEU A 155 10.61 7.69 16.61
C LEU A 155 11.87 8.55 16.67
N PHE A 156 13.05 7.90 16.69
CA PHE A 156 14.33 8.61 16.73
C PHE A 156 14.63 9.41 15.46
N ALA A 157 14.04 9.09 14.31
CA ALA A 157 14.20 9.85 13.08
C ALA A 157 13.20 11.01 12.99
N GLU A 158 11.92 10.77 13.29
CA GLU A 158 10.86 11.78 13.14
C GLU A 158 10.98 12.93 14.15
N LEU A 159 11.39 12.65 15.39
CA LEU A 159 11.60 13.66 16.44
C LEU A 159 12.65 14.73 16.05
N PRO A 160 13.89 14.37 15.66
CA PRO A 160 14.89 15.36 15.26
C PRO A 160 14.56 16.00 13.92
N LEU A 161 13.99 15.27 12.94
CA LEU A 161 13.58 15.86 11.66
C LEU A 161 12.49 16.91 11.83
N SER A 162 11.53 16.67 12.72
CA SER A 162 10.45 17.63 13.00
C SER A 162 10.97 18.90 13.67
N ASN A 163 11.93 18.77 14.58
CA ASN A 163 12.58 19.91 15.21
C ASN A 163 13.48 20.67 14.20
N PHE A 164 14.12 19.95 13.27
CA PHE A 164 14.98 20.54 12.25
C PHE A 164 14.21 21.32 11.18
N GLN A 165 13.07 20.80 10.71
CA GLN A 165 12.21 21.54 9.76
C GLN A 165 11.70 22.86 10.35
N GLY A 166 11.40 22.89 11.66
CA GLY A 166 10.99 24.11 12.36
C GLY A 166 12.11 25.15 12.49
N PHE A 167 13.36 24.71 12.54
CA PHE A 167 14.53 25.61 12.54
C PHE A 167 14.83 26.14 11.14
N LEU A 168 14.79 25.27 10.12
CA LEU A 168 15.19 25.61 8.75
C LEU A 168 14.13 26.41 7.98
N LEU A 169 12.83 26.13 8.21
CA LEU A 169 11.74 26.70 7.41
C LEU A 169 10.97 27.83 8.10
N ARG A 170 11.45 28.37 9.23
CA ARG A 170 10.80 29.49 9.94
C ARG A 170 10.56 30.67 8.98
N PRO A 171 9.32 30.92 8.51
CA PRO A 171 9.04 32.09 7.72
C PRO A 171 9.16 33.29 8.65
N LYS A 172 9.93 34.31 8.27
CA LYS A 172 9.95 35.60 8.99
C LYS A 172 8.50 36.09 9.08
N LYS A 173 7.92 36.06 10.29
CA LYS A 173 6.61 36.66 10.57
C LYS A 173 6.70 38.14 10.17
N GLN A 174 6.16 38.50 9.00
CA GLN A 174 6.12 39.88 8.57
C GLN A 174 5.26 40.65 9.59
N ARG A 175 5.91 41.53 10.34
CA ARG A 175 5.27 42.48 11.24
C ARG A 175 4.41 43.38 10.35
N LYS A 176 3.08 43.25 10.43
CA LYS A 176 2.17 44.17 9.74
C LYS A 176 2.53 45.60 10.18
N PRO A 177 2.74 46.55 9.24
CA PRO A 177 2.98 47.93 9.61
C PRO A 177 1.76 48.45 10.37
N ASN A 178 2.00 49.08 11.52
CA ASN A 178 0.96 49.79 12.25
C ASN A 178 0.40 50.87 11.32
N PRO A 179 -0.92 50.94 11.04
CA PRO A 179 -1.47 52.07 10.34
C PRO A 179 -1.26 53.29 11.23
N ALA A 180 -0.32 54.15 10.84
CA ALA A 180 -0.14 55.44 11.47
C ALA A 180 -1.43 56.24 11.27
N SER A 181 -1.93 56.73 12.41
CA SER A 181 -3.03 57.69 12.57
C SER A 181 -2.90 58.91 11.68
#